data_AF-A0A7J6KZW0-F1
#
_entry.id   AF-A0A7J6KZW0-F1
#
_cell.length_a   1.000
_cell.length_b   1.000
_cell.length_c   1.000
_cell.angle_alpha   90.00
_cell.angle_beta   90.00
_cell.angle_gamma   90.00
#
_symmetry.space_group_name_H-M   'P 1'
#
loop_
_entity.id
_entity.type
_entity.pdbx_description
1 polymer ?
#
loop_
_entity_poly.entity_id
_entity_poly.type
_entity_poly.pdbx_seq_one_letter_code
_entity_poly.pdbx_strand_id
1 'polypeptide(L)'
;MTSQPASDDIFPGLDVDPALPDPANPFLIPPDDEIFLMRDHERRVRQREREKTKRMKVWQKTTASSRMGRVEKPIMSELARANSIRRRIEANRADSEPPRRERENVSDFLSKKRDMFLVQMSLDVKRNEIRKLEEKAKMKGEALEKSKQVLEEDIARFDKFLQANDALAHKAMKTADNLSKKKQERTVKLKQLKAQLLVIQSEITKLQEQMEDCLKYKTFLEKLTPAEWTAQQEEAKRLRKRQRRKAYIQKRRGEIDQSVEEALAEEEQEVDREIEEKSKSKGRRHRGSRRNDLTEEDIIAMKEKEMEIRRRRHRAQHPDEEQIATYYDREVAESSDEDLPMYFKKPKQLLDLFSTLEEQNLFLIQNGQETQQQLEDMEMRLQETHGTLGVKARQLERENWEIAGRIGTKQRDCDKLEARVTSRSDSGGIKGLLKELADAMASMFATCGYDTDRDAEPLMMLSSAEAKLEEWLEILTDAEATGGSLAEVVARMEREKERERRDRVREEKIQAQNEKNEERLRNSLLRSQAPIFKKCGKQLMFRSAPSRKEVEEVADMAAEEHAEAIAKLFGSHPPRNIAYVAPGKRNSILAKKGTKKQ
;
A
#
# COMPACT_ATOMS: atom_id res chain seq x y z
N MET A 1 -5.52 -24.71 -17.03
CA MET A 1 -6.94 -25.13 -17.04
C MET A 1 -7.03 -26.21 -18.12
N THR A 2 -7.44 -27.46 -17.87
CA THR A 2 -8.37 -27.99 -16.84
C THR A 2 -7.98 -29.40 -16.31
N SER A 3 -8.25 -29.60 -15.01
CA SER A 3 -8.55 -30.83 -14.25
C SER A 3 -8.39 -32.26 -14.82
N GLN A 4 -7.59 -33.08 -14.09
CA GLN A 4 -7.96 -34.33 -13.36
C GLN A 4 -9.38 -34.96 -13.51
N PRO A 5 -9.60 -36.24 -13.09
CA PRO A 5 -8.77 -37.46 -13.19
C PRO A 5 -9.65 -38.72 -13.54
N ALA A 6 -9.30 -39.92 -13.07
CA ALA A 6 -9.84 -41.22 -13.50
C ALA A 6 -11.19 -41.67 -12.88
N SER A 7 -11.98 -42.38 -13.69
CA SER A 7 -13.16 -43.24 -13.41
C SER A 7 -13.58 -43.88 -14.77
N ASP A 8 -14.12 -45.09 -14.95
CA ASP A 8 -14.27 -46.31 -14.12
C ASP A 8 -14.22 -47.58 -15.06
N ASP A 9 -14.95 -48.67 -14.74
CA ASP A 9 -15.07 -49.95 -15.47
C ASP A 9 -15.67 -49.91 -16.90
N ILE A 10 -15.37 -50.95 -17.71
CA ILE A 10 -16.30 -51.82 -18.46
C ILE A 10 -15.50 -52.63 -19.52
N PHE A 11 -15.44 -53.95 -19.37
CA PHE A 11 -15.13 -54.90 -20.44
C PHE A 11 -16.45 -55.48 -20.98
N PRO A 12 -16.88 -55.18 -22.22
CA PRO A 12 -17.90 -55.96 -22.89
C PRO A 12 -17.25 -57.21 -23.52
N GLY A 13 -17.83 -58.37 -23.27
CA GLY A 13 -17.34 -59.63 -23.83
C GLY A 13 -17.46 -59.67 -25.35
N LEU A 14 -16.40 -60.15 -26.00
CA LEU A 14 -16.44 -60.66 -27.37
C LEU A 14 -16.11 -62.13 -27.29
N ASP A 15 -17.16 -62.95 -27.17
CA ASP A 15 -17.05 -64.39 -27.24
C ASP A 15 -16.54 -64.79 -28.63
N VAL A 16 -15.34 -65.37 -28.68
CA VAL A 16 -14.85 -66.13 -29.82
C VAL A 16 -14.85 -67.58 -29.38
N ASP A 17 -15.76 -68.37 -29.97
CA ASP A 17 -15.98 -69.77 -29.59
C ASP A 17 -14.67 -70.56 -29.56
N PRO A 18 -14.41 -71.34 -28.49
CA PRO A 18 -13.29 -72.27 -28.49
C PRO A 18 -13.57 -73.39 -29.49
N ALA A 19 -12.74 -73.47 -30.53
CA ALA A 19 -12.85 -74.51 -31.55
C ALA A 19 -12.87 -75.91 -30.91
N LEU A 20 -13.99 -76.62 -31.11
CA LEU A 20 -14.17 -78.01 -30.69
C LEU A 20 -13.03 -78.88 -31.27
N PRO A 21 -12.33 -79.69 -30.45
CA PRO A 21 -11.32 -80.61 -30.97
C PRO A 21 -11.97 -81.68 -31.85
N ASP A 22 -11.48 -81.79 -33.08
CA ASP A 22 -12.00 -82.73 -34.09
C ASP A 22 -11.70 -84.19 -33.66
N PRO A 23 -12.71 -85.02 -33.30
CA PRO A 23 -12.50 -86.30 -32.62
C PRO A 23 -11.98 -87.43 -33.53
N ALA A 24 -11.58 -87.11 -34.76
CA ALA A 24 -11.22 -88.05 -35.81
C ALA A 24 -9.70 -88.09 -36.15
N ASN A 25 -8.83 -87.46 -35.35
CA ASN A 25 -7.38 -87.49 -35.58
C ASN A 25 -6.65 -88.52 -34.68
N PRO A 26 -6.27 -89.70 -35.19
CA PRO A 26 -5.62 -90.77 -34.41
C PRO A 26 -4.14 -90.50 -34.05
N PHE A 27 -3.59 -89.33 -34.41
CA PHE A 27 -2.19 -88.97 -34.15
C PHE A 27 -2.02 -87.81 -33.16
N LEU A 28 -3.11 -87.29 -32.57
CA LEU A 28 -3.02 -86.41 -31.41
C LEU A 28 -2.84 -87.25 -30.14
N ILE A 29 -1.75 -87.00 -29.41
CA ILE A 29 -1.55 -87.57 -28.08
C ILE A 29 -2.59 -86.90 -27.15
N PRO A 30 -3.48 -87.65 -26.48
CA PRO A 30 -4.46 -87.07 -25.56
C PRO A 30 -3.76 -86.30 -24.44
N PRO A 31 -4.35 -85.20 -23.93
CA PRO A 31 -3.80 -84.46 -22.80
C PRO A 31 -3.64 -85.37 -21.57
N ASP A 32 -2.60 -85.14 -20.77
CA ASP A 32 -2.20 -86.05 -19.69
C ASP A 32 -3.34 -86.41 -18.72
N ASP A 33 -4.24 -85.46 -18.43
CA ASP A 33 -5.42 -85.67 -17.59
C ASP A 33 -6.35 -86.78 -18.13
N GLU A 34 -6.56 -86.84 -19.45
CA GLU A 34 -7.32 -87.92 -20.09
C GLU A 34 -6.56 -89.25 -20.05
N ILE A 35 -5.24 -89.23 -20.17
CA ILE A 35 -4.40 -90.43 -20.04
C ILE A 35 -4.52 -91.01 -18.62
N PHE A 36 -4.50 -90.16 -17.58
CA PHE A 36 -4.73 -90.61 -16.20
C PHE A 36 -6.14 -91.15 -15.99
N LEU A 37 -7.17 -90.46 -16.49
CA LEU A 37 -8.57 -90.91 -16.40
C LEU A 37 -8.81 -92.25 -17.13
N MET A 38 -8.23 -92.42 -18.33
CA MET A 38 -8.27 -93.66 -19.10
C MET A 38 -7.54 -94.80 -18.39
N ARG A 39 -6.36 -94.54 -17.83
CA ARG A 39 -5.58 -95.52 -17.06
C ARG A 39 -6.31 -95.97 -15.79
N ASP A 40 -7.00 -95.07 -15.11
CA ASP A 40 -7.81 -95.41 -13.94
C ASP A 40 -9.18 -96.01 -14.30
N HIS A 41 -9.73 -95.73 -15.49
CA HIS A 41 -10.84 -96.48 -16.05
C HIS A 41 -10.42 -97.93 -16.36
N GLU A 42 -9.28 -98.12 -17.04
CA GLU A 42 -8.74 -99.45 -17.35
C GLU A 42 -8.42 -100.24 -16.07
N ARG A 43 -7.85 -99.59 -15.05
CA ARG A 43 -7.63 -100.16 -13.72
C ARG A 43 -8.94 -100.65 -13.09
N ARG A 44 -9.99 -99.82 -13.10
CA ARG A 44 -11.34 -100.17 -12.62
C ARG A 44 -11.98 -101.32 -13.41
N VAL A 45 -11.85 -101.35 -14.74
CA VAL A 45 -12.35 -102.45 -15.57
C VAL A 45 -11.62 -103.75 -15.26
N ARG A 46 -10.28 -103.74 -15.24
CA ARG A 46 -9.45 -104.91 -14.90
C ARG A 46 -9.73 -105.42 -13.49
N GLN A 47 -10.05 -104.53 -12.54
CA GLN A 47 -10.47 -104.90 -11.18
C GLN A 47 -11.86 -105.55 -11.16
N ARG A 48 -12.85 -104.99 -11.88
CA ARG A 48 -14.17 -105.61 -12.05
C ARG A 48 -14.10 -106.97 -12.76
N GLU A 49 -13.22 -107.15 -13.75
CA GLU A 49 -12.97 -108.47 -14.36
C GLU A 49 -12.37 -109.46 -13.37
N ARG A 50 -11.43 -109.02 -12.52
CA ARG A 50 -10.87 -109.85 -11.44
C ARG A 50 -11.93 -110.25 -10.42
N GLU A 51 -12.88 -109.38 -10.11
CA GLU A 51 -14.00 -109.71 -9.21
C GLU A 51 -15.01 -110.65 -9.86
N LYS A 52 -15.37 -110.45 -11.14
CA LYS A 52 -16.19 -111.39 -11.91
C LYS A 52 -15.52 -112.78 -11.97
N THR A 53 -14.24 -112.86 -12.32
CA THR A 53 -13.49 -114.12 -12.38
C THR A 53 -13.21 -114.75 -11.02
N LYS A 54 -13.21 -113.99 -9.91
CA LYS A 54 -13.27 -114.55 -8.55
C LYS A 54 -14.60 -115.25 -8.27
N ARG A 55 -15.73 -114.64 -8.65
CA ARG A 55 -17.09 -115.16 -8.43
C ARG A 55 -17.49 -116.33 -9.35
N MET A 56 -16.83 -116.51 -10.49
CA MET A 56 -17.05 -117.64 -11.41
C MET A 56 -16.55 -118.97 -10.82
N LYS A 57 -17.25 -120.08 -11.08
CA LYS A 57 -16.85 -121.42 -10.65
C LYS A 57 -15.71 -121.95 -11.53
N VAL A 58 -14.90 -122.89 -11.01
CA VAL A 58 -13.59 -123.28 -11.61
C VAL A 58 -13.71 -123.73 -13.07
N TRP A 59 -14.73 -124.53 -13.41
CA TRP A 59 -14.95 -125.01 -14.78
C TRP A 59 -15.42 -123.93 -15.78
N GLN A 60 -15.82 -122.75 -15.29
CA GLN A 60 -16.18 -121.59 -16.12
C GLN A 60 -15.00 -120.62 -16.32
N LYS A 61 -13.82 -120.92 -15.76
CA LYS A 61 -12.60 -120.11 -15.94
C LYS A 61 -11.81 -120.68 -17.11
N THR A 62 -11.79 -119.97 -18.23
CA THR A 62 -10.92 -120.30 -19.36
C THR A 62 -9.46 -120.11 -18.96
N THR A 63 -8.62 -121.11 -19.24
CA THR A 63 -7.18 -121.06 -18.95
C THR A 63 -6.47 -120.05 -19.85
N ALA A 64 -5.35 -119.49 -19.38
CA ALA A 64 -4.64 -118.41 -20.08
C ALA A 64 -4.23 -118.78 -21.52
N SER A 65 -3.95 -120.06 -21.78
CA SER A 65 -3.67 -120.62 -23.10
C SER A 65 -4.81 -120.50 -24.11
N SER A 66 -6.05 -120.26 -23.67
CA SER A 66 -7.23 -120.05 -24.54
C SER A 66 -7.48 -118.58 -24.88
N ARG A 67 -6.84 -117.62 -24.19
CA ARG A 67 -7.06 -116.16 -24.41
C ARG A 67 -6.00 -115.50 -25.30
N MET A 68 -4.94 -116.21 -25.67
CA MET A 68 -3.87 -115.71 -26.55
C MET A 68 -3.97 -116.38 -27.93
N GLY A 69 -4.08 -115.56 -28.97
CA GLY A 69 -4.12 -116.02 -30.36
C GLY A 69 -2.87 -116.80 -30.75
N ARG A 70 -3.06 -117.92 -31.45
CA ARG A 70 -2.01 -118.88 -31.83
C ARG A 70 -1.09 -118.29 -32.91
N VAL A 71 0.16 -117.99 -32.57
CA VAL A 71 1.25 -117.77 -33.54
C VAL A 71 2.14 -119.01 -33.55
N GLU A 72 2.15 -119.72 -34.67
CA GLU A 72 2.82 -121.02 -34.79
C GLU A 72 4.33 -120.90 -35.03
N LYS A 73 5.13 -121.70 -34.33
CA LYS A 73 6.56 -121.92 -34.62
C LYS A 73 6.89 -123.43 -34.50
N PRO A 74 7.01 -124.17 -35.61
CA PRO A 74 7.13 -125.62 -35.59
C PRO A 74 8.59 -126.09 -35.59
N ILE A 75 9.29 -126.00 -34.45
CA ILE A 75 10.69 -126.51 -34.33
C ILE A 75 10.90 -127.44 -33.12
N MET A 76 10.07 -127.32 -32.06
CA MET A 76 10.21 -128.16 -30.85
C MET A 76 9.62 -129.58 -30.96
N SER A 77 8.89 -129.89 -32.03
CA SER A 77 8.19 -131.18 -32.20
C SER A 77 9.05 -132.30 -32.81
N GLU A 78 9.95 -131.96 -33.75
CA GLU A 78 10.77 -132.97 -34.44
C GLU A 78 11.89 -133.52 -33.56
N LEU A 79 12.51 -132.71 -32.70
CA LEU A 79 13.57 -133.17 -31.79
C LEU A 79 13.06 -134.23 -30.79
N ALA A 80 11.82 -134.09 -30.32
CA ALA A 80 11.17 -135.07 -29.45
C ALA A 80 10.91 -136.40 -30.19
N ARG A 81 10.58 -136.36 -31.48
CA ARG A 81 10.32 -137.53 -32.33
C ARG A 81 11.62 -138.25 -32.75
N ALA A 82 12.71 -137.51 -32.98
CA ALA A 82 14.02 -138.08 -33.24
C ALA A 82 14.57 -138.84 -32.00
N ASN A 83 14.43 -138.26 -30.81
CA ASN A 83 14.89 -138.88 -29.55
C ASN A 83 14.06 -140.10 -29.11
N SER A 84 12.79 -140.23 -29.52
CA SER A 84 12.01 -141.45 -29.27
C SER A 84 12.38 -142.60 -30.21
N ILE A 85 12.69 -142.30 -31.48
CA ILE A 85 13.19 -143.28 -32.45
C ILE A 85 14.57 -143.81 -32.02
N ARG A 86 15.49 -142.92 -31.60
CA ARG A 86 16.83 -143.30 -31.16
C ARG A 86 16.79 -144.28 -29.96
N ARG A 87 16.00 -143.98 -28.93
CA ARG A 87 15.79 -144.89 -27.79
C ARG A 87 15.22 -146.25 -28.20
N ARG A 88 14.38 -146.32 -29.23
CA ARG A 88 13.81 -147.58 -29.73
C ARG A 88 14.79 -148.42 -30.55
N ILE A 89 15.82 -147.80 -31.14
CA ILE A 89 16.90 -148.49 -31.85
C ILE A 89 17.99 -148.98 -30.88
N GLU A 90 18.27 -148.22 -29.82
CA GLU A 90 19.23 -148.61 -28.77
C GLU A 90 18.68 -149.73 -27.87
N ALA A 91 17.37 -149.79 -27.63
CA ALA A 91 16.73 -150.87 -26.86
C ALA A 91 16.68 -152.25 -27.57
N ASN A 92 16.64 -152.27 -28.91
CA ASN A 92 16.58 -153.50 -29.71
C ASN A 92 17.96 -154.07 -30.09
N ARG A 93 19.04 -153.63 -29.40
CA ARG A 93 20.42 -154.04 -29.68
C ARG A 93 21.02 -154.99 -28.63
N ALA A 94 20.20 -155.44 -27.68
CA ALA A 94 20.56 -156.33 -26.60
C ALA A 94 19.81 -157.66 -26.69
N ASP A 95 19.88 -158.32 -27.85
CA ASP A 95 19.76 -159.78 -27.94
C ASP A 95 20.60 -160.29 -29.11
N SER A 96 21.28 -161.41 -28.89
CA SER A 96 22.40 -161.86 -29.71
C SER A 96 22.10 -163.15 -30.46
N GLU A 97 22.20 -163.12 -31.78
CA GLU A 97 22.64 -164.29 -32.56
C GLU A 97 23.35 -163.83 -33.85
N PRO A 98 24.61 -164.23 -34.09
CA PRO A 98 25.27 -163.97 -35.37
C PRO A 98 24.76 -164.98 -36.42
N PRO A 99 24.31 -164.54 -37.61
CA PRO A 99 23.90 -165.48 -38.66
C PRO A 99 25.08 -166.36 -39.07
N ARG A 100 24.80 -167.65 -39.29
CA ARG A 100 25.78 -168.64 -39.74
C ARG A 100 26.53 -168.14 -40.96
N ARG A 101 27.86 -168.34 -40.97
CA ARG A 101 28.70 -168.12 -42.16
C ARG A 101 28.42 -169.17 -43.23
N GLU A 102 27.37 -168.93 -44.01
CA GLU A 102 27.25 -169.52 -45.33
C GLU A 102 28.24 -168.83 -46.28
N ARG A 103 28.79 -169.56 -47.25
CA ARG A 103 29.81 -169.04 -48.15
C ARG A 103 29.16 -168.04 -49.11
N GLU A 104 29.51 -166.76 -48.97
CA GLU A 104 28.94 -165.72 -49.82
C GLU A 104 29.24 -165.99 -51.30
N ASN A 105 28.19 -166.02 -52.14
CA ASN A 105 28.36 -166.12 -53.57
C ASN A 105 29.04 -164.84 -54.09
N VAL A 106 29.84 -164.96 -55.17
CA VAL A 106 30.54 -163.81 -55.78
C VAL A 106 29.56 -162.68 -56.17
N SER A 107 28.31 -163.04 -56.51
CA SER A 107 27.21 -162.10 -56.76
C SER A 107 26.85 -161.23 -55.54
N ASP A 108 26.89 -161.78 -54.33
CA ASP A 108 26.53 -161.06 -53.10
C ASP A 108 27.66 -160.12 -52.68
N PHE A 109 28.92 -160.53 -52.85
CA PHE A 109 30.07 -159.66 -52.66
C PHE A 109 30.06 -158.49 -53.66
N LEU A 110 29.74 -158.76 -54.94
CA LEU A 110 29.55 -157.72 -55.97
C LEU A 110 28.39 -156.78 -55.62
N SER A 111 27.31 -157.30 -55.04
CA SER A 111 26.14 -156.50 -54.64
C SER A 111 26.46 -155.64 -53.42
N LYS A 112 27.07 -156.19 -52.36
CA LYS A 112 27.60 -155.41 -51.23
C LYS A 112 28.62 -154.35 -51.64
N LYS A 113 29.48 -154.64 -52.63
CA LYS A 113 30.39 -153.66 -53.24
C LYS A 113 29.60 -152.53 -53.93
N ARG A 114 28.59 -152.85 -54.76
CA ARG A 114 27.72 -151.84 -55.39
C ARG A 114 26.97 -151.01 -54.35
N ASP A 115 26.39 -151.64 -53.33
CA ASP A 115 25.66 -150.96 -52.25
C ASP A 115 26.59 -150.04 -51.44
N MET A 116 27.80 -150.50 -51.14
CA MET A 116 28.84 -149.67 -50.51
C MET A 116 29.24 -148.49 -51.40
N PHE A 117 29.37 -148.66 -52.72
CA PHE A 117 29.64 -147.56 -53.64
C PHE A 117 28.44 -146.60 -53.79
N LEU A 118 27.20 -147.09 -53.77
CA LEU A 118 25.99 -146.26 -53.78
C LEU A 118 25.87 -145.46 -52.48
N VAL A 119 26.13 -146.07 -51.32
CA VAL A 119 26.19 -145.39 -50.02
C VAL A 119 27.31 -144.36 -50.02
N GLN A 120 28.51 -144.70 -50.47
CA GLN A 120 29.64 -143.78 -50.58
C GLN A 120 29.32 -142.59 -51.49
N MET A 121 28.78 -142.83 -52.69
CA MET A 121 28.34 -141.78 -53.62
C MET A 121 27.23 -140.92 -52.98
N SER A 122 26.28 -141.52 -52.25
CA SER A 122 25.24 -140.77 -51.54
C SER A 122 25.81 -139.91 -50.41
N LEU A 123 26.82 -140.41 -49.68
CA LEU A 123 27.52 -139.68 -48.62
C LEU A 123 28.34 -138.54 -49.20
N ASP A 124 29.01 -138.74 -50.33
CA ASP A 124 29.83 -137.70 -50.97
C ASP A 124 28.94 -136.63 -51.65
N VAL A 125 27.80 -137.01 -52.24
CA VAL A 125 26.76 -136.06 -52.67
C VAL A 125 26.21 -135.26 -51.48
N LYS A 126 25.90 -135.91 -50.35
CA LYS A 126 25.43 -135.23 -49.14
C LYS A 126 26.51 -134.33 -48.53
N ARG A 127 27.78 -134.76 -48.47
CA ARG A 127 28.92 -133.95 -48.02
C ARG A 127 29.13 -132.72 -48.89
N ASN A 128 29.02 -132.88 -50.21
CA ASN A 128 29.17 -131.75 -51.14
C ASN A 128 28.00 -130.77 -51.06
N GLU A 129 26.75 -131.24 -50.88
CA GLU A 129 25.61 -130.33 -50.65
C GLU A 129 25.68 -129.69 -49.25
N ILE A 130 26.16 -130.40 -48.22
CA ILE A 130 26.46 -129.80 -46.89
C ILE A 130 27.49 -128.68 -47.03
N ARG A 131 28.64 -128.93 -47.66
CA ARG A 131 29.67 -127.89 -47.90
C ARG A 131 29.10 -126.67 -48.65
N LYS A 132 28.29 -126.90 -49.68
CA LYS A 132 27.64 -125.83 -50.45
C LYS A 132 26.62 -125.05 -49.62
N LEU A 133 25.94 -125.69 -48.66
CA LEU A 133 25.05 -125.02 -47.70
C LEU A 133 25.85 -124.28 -46.63
N GLU A 134 26.98 -124.82 -46.16
CA GLU A 134 27.93 -124.18 -45.23
C GLU A 134 28.57 -122.93 -45.87
N GLU A 135 29.00 -123.00 -47.12
CA GLU A 135 29.50 -121.85 -47.90
C GLU A 135 28.42 -120.78 -48.05
N LYS A 136 27.19 -121.15 -48.44
CA LYS A 136 26.05 -120.22 -48.51
C LYS A 136 25.70 -119.62 -47.15
N ALA A 137 25.79 -120.40 -46.06
CA ALA A 137 25.55 -119.92 -44.70
C ALA A 137 26.65 -118.96 -44.25
N LYS A 138 27.92 -119.25 -44.54
CA LYS A 138 29.08 -118.39 -44.27
C LYS A 138 28.97 -117.07 -45.04
N MET A 139 28.70 -117.10 -46.34
CA MET A 139 28.51 -115.88 -47.14
C MET A 139 27.34 -115.02 -46.63
N LYS A 140 26.24 -115.65 -46.19
CA LYS A 140 25.13 -114.93 -45.54
C LYS A 140 25.51 -114.38 -44.16
N GLY A 141 26.28 -115.11 -43.36
CA GLY A 141 26.79 -114.65 -42.07
C GLY A 141 27.73 -113.46 -42.20
N GLU A 142 28.67 -113.51 -43.15
CA GLU A 142 29.57 -112.39 -43.46
C GLU A 142 28.83 -111.18 -44.02
N ALA A 143 27.80 -111.39 -44.86
CA ALA A 143 26.95 -110.30 -45.34
C ALA A 143 26.12 -109.67 -44.21
N LEU A 144 25.61 -110.48 -43.28
CA LEU A 144 24.87 -110.02 -42.11
C LEU A 144 25.77 -109.24 -41.15
N GLU A 145 26.99 -109.72 -40.88
CA GLU A 145 27.94 -109.03 -40.01
C GLU A 145 28.41 -107.70 -40.63
N LYS A 146 28.63 -107.64 -41.95
CA LYS A 146 28.89 -106.37 -42.66
C LYS A 146 27.69 -105.42 -42.56
N SER A 147 26.46 -105.91 -42.73
CA SER A 147 25.26 -105.09 -42.56
C SER A 147 25.09 -104.59 -41.12
N LYS A 148 25.44 -105.41 -40.13
CA LYS A 148 25.45 -105.04 -38.70
C LYS A 148 26.51 -103.97 -38.43
N GLN A 149 27.73 -104.12 -38.94
CA GLN A 149 28.80 -103.13 -38.80
C GLN A 149 28.39 -101.77 -39.40
N VAL A 150 27.78 -101.75 -40.59
CA VAL A 150 27.26 -100.51 -41.19
C VAL A 150 26.17 -99.87 -40.32
N LEU A 151 25.28 -100.66 -39.71
CA LEU A 151 24.28 -100.14 -38.76
C LEU A 151 24.90 -99.64 -37.46
N GLU A 152 25.93 -100.29 -36.93
CA GLU A 152 26.69 -99.82 -35.76
C GLU A 152 27.45 -98.52 -36.06
N GLU A 153 28.01 -98.38 -37.26
CA GLU A 153 28.58 -97.12 -37.77
C GLU A 153 27.52 -96.03 -37.91
N ASP A 154 26.32 -96.33 -38.42
CA ASP A 154 25.22 -95.38 -38.56
C ASP A 154 24.68 -94.91 -37.20
N ILE A 155 24.55 -95.81 -36.22
CA ILE A 155 24.22 -95.44 -34.84
C ILE A 155 25.30 -94.52 -34.28
N ALA A 156 26.59 -94.87 -34.43
CA ALA A 156 27.70 -94.03 -33.96
C ALA A 156 27.78 -92.68 -34.70
N ARG A 157 27.36 -92.60 -35.97
CA ARG A 157 27.20 -91.35 -36.73
C ARG A 157 26.03 -90.52 -36.17
N PHE A 158 24.90 -91.15 -35.88
CA PHE A 158 23.70 -90.49 -35.37
C PHE A 158 23.91 -89.96 -33.95
N ASP A 159 24.54 -90.72 -33.05
CA ASP A 159 24.88 -90.27 -31.70
C ASP A 159 25.83 -89.06 -31.72
N LYS A 160 26.83 -89.07 -32.63
CA LYS A 160 27.71 -87.91 -32.85
C LYS A 160 26.95 -86.70 -33.40
N PHE A 161 25.96 -86.92 -34.27
CA PHE A 161 25.10 -85.85 -34.79
C PHE A 161 24.21 -85.26 -33.69
N LEU A 162 23.58 -86.09 -32.84
CA LEU A 162 22.81 -85.62 -31.68
C LEU A 162 23.69 -84.84 -30.71
N GLN A 163 24.85 -85.37 -30.32
CA GLN A 163 25.80 -84.65 -29.45
C GLN A 163 26.26 -83.32 -30.05
N ALA A 164 26.48 -83.24 -31.37
CA ALA A 164 26.83 -82.00 -32.06
C ALA A 164 25.65 -81.01 -32.11
N ASN A 165 24.42 -81.50 -32.27
CA ASN A 165 23.20 -80.70 -32.27
C ASN A 165 22.90 -80.15 -30.87
N ASP A 166 22.91 -81.00 -29.84
CA ASP A 166 22.75 -80.60 -28.43
C ASP A 166 23.83 -79.60 -28.01
N ALA A 167 25.08 -79.83 -28.41
CA ALA A 167 26.17 -78.87 -28.16
C ALA A 167 25.95 -77.54 -28.90
N LEU A 168 25.33 -77.54 -30.08
CA LEU A 168 24.97 -76.32 -30.83
C LEU A 168 23.78 -75.61 -30.19
N ALA A 169 22.75 -76.35 -29.75
CA ALA A 169 21.60 -75.84 -29.03
C ALA A 169 22.02 -75.21 -27.69
N HIS A 170 22.88 -75.87 -26.90
CA HIS A 170 23.45 -75.32 -25.67
C HIS A 170 24.33 -74.10 -25.93
N LYS A 171 25.11 -74.06 -27.03
CA LYS A 171 25.85 -72.86 -27.44
C LYS A 171 24.88 -71.71 -27.77
N ALA A 172 23.81 -71.96 -28.52
CA ALA A 172 22.79 -70.97 -28.87
C ALA A 172 22.04 -70.46 -27.63
N MET A 173 21.66 -71.35 -26.70
CA MET A 173 21.05 -70.98 -25.42
C MET A 173 22.00 -70.10 -24.59
N LYS A 174 23.28 -70.48 -24.48
CA LYS A 174 24.29 -69.69 -23.76
C LYS A 174 24.56 -68.34 -24.41
N THR A 175 24.50 -68.21 -25.74
CA THR A 175 24.60 -66.90 -26.40
C THR A 175 23.35 -66.06 -26.18
N ALA A 176 22.15 -66.64 -26.23
CA ALA A 176 20.89 -65.97 -25.91
C ALA A 176 20.87 -65.44 -24.46
N ASP A 177 21.27 -66.27 -23.48
CA ASP A 177 21.39 -65.87 -22.07
C ASP A 177 22.40 -64.74 -21.88
N ASN A 178 23.56 -64.82 -22.52
CA ASN A 178 24.58 -63.77 -22.44
C ASN A 178 24.12 -62.46 -23.09
N LEU A 179 23.35 -62.52 -24.18
CA LEU A 179 22.74 -61.34 -24.80
C LEU A 179 21.62 -60.76 -23.92
N SER A 180 20.82 -61.61 -23.27
CA SER A 180 19.78 -61.21 -22.33
C SER A 180 20.37 -60.52 -21.09
N LYS A 181 21.46 -61.06 -20.52
CA LYS A 181 22.24 -60.43 -19.44
C LYS A 181 22.78 -59.06 -19.86
N LYS A 182 23.45 -58.96 -21.01
CA LYS A 182 23.94 -57.68 -21.55
C LYS A 182 22.82 -56.68 -21.82
N LYS A 183 21.64 -57.12 -22.26
CA LYS A 183 20.44 -56.28 -22.40
C LYS A 183 20.00 -55.77 -21.02
N GLN A 184 19.94 -56.62 -20.01
CA GLN A 184 19.53 -56.24 -18.66
C GLN A 184 20.52 -55.30 -17.97
N GLU A 185 21.83 -55.50 -18.14
CA GLU A 185 22.85 -54.55 -17.69
C GLU A 185 22.67 -53.17 -18.34
N ARG A 186 22.38 -53.13 -19.65
CA ARG A 186 22.11 -51.89 -20.38
C ARG A 186 20.80 -51.22 -19.93
N THR A 187 19.74 -51.96 -19.65
CA THR A 187 18.48 -51.37 -19.15
C THR A 187 18.64 -50.82 -17.73
N VAL A 188 19.42 -51.47 -16.87
CA VAL A 188 19.77 -50.93 -15.54
C VAL A 188 20.59 -49.65 -15.66
N LYS A 189 21.64 -49.62 -16.49
CA LYS A 189 22.42 -48.39 -16.75
C LYS A 189 21.56 -47.27 -17.33
N LEU A 190 20.64 -47.59 -18.24
CA LEU A 190 19.71 -46.62 -18.82
C LEU A 190 18.72 -46.07 -17.77
N LYS A 191 18.26 -46.90 -16.81
CA LYS A 191 17.47 -46.42 -15.65
C LYS A 191 18.29 -45.51 -14.74
N GLN A 192 19.55 -45.85 -14.46
CA GLN A 192 20.46 -45.02 -13.65
C GLN A 192 20.71 -43.65 -14.30
N LEU A 193 21.05 -43.63 -15.59
CA LEU A 193 21.24 -42.40 -16.36
C LEU A 193 19.96 -41.55 -16.44
N LYS A 194 18.79 -42.17 -16.60
CA LYS A 194 17.50 -41.46 -16.54
C LYS A 194 17.23 -40.85 -15.16
N ALA A 195 17.58 -41.54 -14.08
CA ALA A 195 17.44 -40.99 -12.73
C ALA A 195 18.39 -39.79 -12.50
N GLN A 196 19.64 -39.88 -12.94
CA GLN A 196 20.59 -38.76 -12.91
C GLN A 196 20.11 -37.58 -13.75
N LEU A 197 19.57 -37.84 -14.95
CA LEU A 197 19.00 -36.82 -15.82
C LEU A 197 17.80 -36.11 -15.17
N LEU A 198 16.93 -36.83 -14.45
CA LEU A 198 15.82 -36.23 -13.67
C LEU A 198 16.32 -35.37 -12.50
N VAL A 199 17.38 -35.79 -11.80
CA VAL A 199 18.01 -34.99 -10.74
C VAL A 199 18.56 -33.68 -11.32
N ILE A 200 19.38 -33.77 -12.36
CA ILE A 200 19.95 -32.60 -13.05
C ILE A 200 18.85 -31.69 -13.62
N GLN A 201 17.78 -32.24 -14.19
CA GLN A 201 16.63 -31.45 -14.62
C GLN A 201 15.98 -30.69 -13.45
N SER A 202 15.80 -31.35 -12.30
CA SER A 202 15.25 -30.68 -11.10
C SER A 202 16.19 -29.64 -10.49
N GLU A 203 17.51 -29.76 -10.71
CA GLU A 203 18.50 -28.76 -10.34
C GLU A 203 18.47 -27.58 -11.32
N ILE A 204 18.36 -27.84 -12.62
CA ILE A 204 18.18 -26.81 -13.65
C ILE A 204 16.92 -25.99 -13.39
N THR A 205 15.77 -26.61 -13.09
CA THR A 205 14.54 -25.85 -12.80
C THR A 205 14.66 -25.00 -11.54
N LYS A 206 15.26 -25.53 -10.45
CA LYS A 206 15.54 -24.75 -9.23
C LYS A 206 16.47 -23.57 -9.50
N LEU A 207 17.52 -23.77 -10.31
CA LEU A 207 18.45 -22.70 -10.69
C LEU A 207 17.79 -21.67 -11.62
N GLN A 208 16.86 -22.09 -12.48
CA GLN A 208 16.03 -21.19 -13.30
C GLN A 208 15.10 -20.35 -12.43
N GLU A 209 14.38 -20.96 -11.47
CA GLU A 209 13.54 -20.25 -10.49
C GLU A 209 14.36 -19.25 -9.67
N GLN A 210 15.51 -19.67 -9.14
CA GLN A 210 16.44 -18.79 -8.42
C GLN A 210 16.97 -17.65 -9.30
N MET A 211 17.29 -17.92 -10.57
CA MET A 211 17.72 -16.90 -11.53
C MET A 211 16.59 -15.91 -11.81
N GLU A 212 15.36 -16.36 -12.01
CA GLU A 212 14.19 -15.50 -12.20
C GLU A 212 13.93 -14.61 -10.98
N ASP A 213 14.07 -15.14 -9.76
CA ASP A 213 13.96 -14.34 -8.53
C ASP A 213 15.11 -13.34 -8.40
N CYS A 214 16.35 -13.74 -8.70
CA CYS A 214 17.48 -12.82 -8.79
C CYS A 214 17.28 -11.72 -9.86
N LEU A 215 16.63 -12.02 -10.98
CA LEU A 215 16.26 -11.03 -12.00
C LEU A 215 15.15 -10.08 -11.49
N LYS A 216 14.12 -10.60 -10.81
CA LYS A 216 13.10 -9.76 -10.15
C LYS A 216 13.76 -8.81 -9.14
N TYR A 217 14.66 -9.32 -8.29
CA TYR A 217 15.42 -8.50 -7.35
C TYR A 217 16.34 -7.49 -8.06
N LYS A 218 17.02 -7.87 -9.16
CA LYS A 218 17.82 -6.93 -9.98
C LYS A 218 16.96 -5.78 -10.50
N THR A 219 15.83 -6.06 -11.15
CA THR A 219 14.94 -5.00 -11.68
C THR A 219 14.32 -4.13 -10.58
N PHE A 220 14.14 -4.66 -9.36
CA PHE A 220 13.71 -3.89 -8.20
C PHE A 220 14.83 -2.96 -7.69
N LEU A 221 16.05 -3.47 -7.55
CA LEU A 221 17.22 -2.67 -7.15
C LEU A 221 17.58 -1.61 -8.19
N GLU A 222 17.41 -1.89 -9.48
CA GLU A 222 17.59 -0.91 -10.57
C GLU A 222 16.60 0.26 -10.45
N LYS A 223 15.33 0.01 -10.12
CA LYS A 223 14.31 1.05 -9.87
C LYS A 223 14.61 1.92 -8.64
N LEU A 224 15.26 1.34 -7.62
CA LEU A 224 15.66 2.05 -6.40
C LEU A 224 17.04 2.70 -6.49
N THR A 225 17.81 2.42 -7.54
CA THR A 225 19.13 3.02 -7.74
C THR A 225 18.95 4.45 -8.26
N PRO A 226 19.56 5.48 -7.62
CA PRO A 226 19.45 6.86 -8.08
C PRO A 226 19.96 7.04 -9.52
N ALA A 227 19.16 7.70 -10.37
CA ALA A 227 19.50 7.94 -11.77
C ALA A 227 20.79 8.76 -11.97
N GLU A 228 21.12 9.64 -11.01
CA GLU A 228 22.40 10.36 -11.00
C GLU A 228 23.59 9.40 -10.87
N TRP A 229 23.45 8.35 -10.08
CA TRP A 229 24.50 7.36 -9.87
C TRP A 229 24.66 6.43 -11.08
N THR A 230 23.56 6.00 -11.70
CA THR A 230 23.64 5.21 -12.94
C THR A 230 24.29 6.02 -14.05
N ALA A 231 23.91 7.30 -14.23
CA ALA A 231 24.53 8.20 -15.19
C ALA A 231 26.05 8.34 -14.96
N GLN A 232 26.50 8.56 -13.72
CA GLN A 232 27.92 8.62 -13.38
C GLN A 232 28.67 7.31 -13.70
N GLN A 233 28.06 6.15 -13.45
CA GLN A 233 28.67 4.86 -13.81
C GLN A 233 28.68 4.60 -15.32
N GLU A 234 27.64 5.01 -16.05
CA GLU A 234 27.60 4.94 -17.51
C GLU A 234 28.66 5.85 -18.15
N GLU A 235 28.86 7.06 -17.64
CA GLU A 235 29.93 7.95 -18.06
C GLU A 235 31.32 7.38 -17.76
N ALA A 236 31.51 6.80 -16.56
CA ALA A 236 32.75 6.10 -16.21
C ALA A 236 33.00 4.89 -17.13
N LYS A 237 31.96 4.10 -17.46
CA LYS A 237 32.05 2.99 -18.43
C LYS A 237 32.38 3.51 -19.83
N ARG A 238 31.73 4.57 -20.30
CA ARG A 238 32.03 5.24 -21.58
C ARG A 238 33.47 5.75 -21.64
N LEU A 239 33.98 6.34 -20.56
CA LEU A 239 35.38 6.80 -20.47
C LEU A 239 36.36 5.62 -20.54
N ARG A 240 36.12 4.55 -19.78
CA ARG A 240 36.92 3.31 -19.84
C ARG A 240 36.90 2.68 -21.23
N LYS A 241 35.74 2.60 -21.89
CA LYS A 241 35.61 2.07 -23.26
C LYS A 241 36.36 2.94 -24.27
N ARG A 242 36.26 4.27 -24.16
CA ARG A 242 37.06 5.23 -24.96
C ARG A 242 38.56 5.07 -24.72
N GLN A 243 39.02 4.89 -23.48
CA GLN A 243 40.42 4.65 -23.15
C GLN A 243 40.93 3.32 -23.71
N ARG A 244 40.21 2.21 -23.50
CA ARG A 244 40.55 0.89 -24.07
C ARG A 244 40.61 0.94 -25.61
N ARG A 245 39.63 1.58 -26.27
CA ARG A 245 39.61 1.79 -27.73
C ARG A 245 40.83 2.58 -28.22
N LYS A 246 41.17 3.71 -27.56
CA LYS A 246 42.37 4.50 -27.88
C LYS A 246 43.65 3.70 -27.68
N ALA A 247 43.78 2.99 -26.57
CA ALA A 247 44.96 2.16 -26.28
C ALA A 247 45.12 1.00 -27.28
N TYR A 248 44.01 0.36 -27.69
CA TYR A 248 44.04 -0.67 -28.72
C TYR A 248 44.45 -0.13 -30.08
N ILE A 249 43.85 0.99 -30.52
CA ILE A 249 44.21 1.67 -31.77
C ILE A 249 45.69 2.08 -31.73
N GLN A 250 46.15 2.69 -30.65
CA GLN A 250 47.55 3.09 -30.48
C GLN A 250 48.50 1.89 -30.51
N LYS A 251 48.15 0.77 -29.89
CA LYS A 251 48.96 -0.46 -29.92
C LYS A 251 49.02 -1.05 -31.33
N ARG A 252 47.87 -1.27 -31.98
CA ARG A 252 47.80 -1.80 -33.35
C ARG A 252 48.50 -0.89 -34.35
N ARG A 253 48.41 0.43 -34.17
CA ARG A 253 49.14 1.40 -34.97
C ARG A 253 50.65 1.31 -34.72
N GLY A 254 51.10 1.15 -33.48
CA GLY A 254 52.51 0.91 -33.17
C GLY A 254 53.05 -0.37 -33.81
N GLU A 255 52.29 -1.47 -33.76
CA GLU A 255 52.61 -2.73 -34.45
C GLU A 255 52.70 -2.56 -35.98
N ILE A 256 51.83 -1.73 -36.57
CA ILE A 256 51.86 -1.39 -38.01
C ILE A 256 53.03 -0.47 -38.36
N ASP A 257 53.26 0.61 -37.61
CA ASP A 257 54.35 1.56 -37.86
C ASP A 257 55.71 0.85 -37.71
N GLN A 258 55.86 -0.11 -36.79
CA GLN A 258 57.03 -1.00 -36.68
C GLN A 258 57.20 -1.89 -37.92
N SER A 259 56.15 -2.59 -38.35
CA SER A 259 56.20 -3.44 -39.55
C SER A 259 56.51 -2.65 -40.83
N VAL A 260 56.07 -1.40 -40.92
CA VAL A 260 56.42 -0.46 -42.00
C VAL A 260 57.87 -0.02 -41.92
N GLU A 261 58.39 0.26 -40.71
CA GLU A 261 59.78 0.67 -40.50
C GLU A 261 60.76 -0.47 -40.81
N GLU A 262 60.46 -1.71 -40.39
CA GLU A 262 61.21 -2.92 -40.74
C GLU A 262 61.26 -3.13 -42.25
N ALA A 263 60.11 -3.10 -42.94
CA ALA A 263 60.04 -3.26 -44.39
C ALA A 263 60.78 -2.15 -45.15
N LEU A 264 60.76 -0.91 -44.65
CA LEU A 264 61.49 0.20 -45.25
C LEU A 264 63.00 0.11 -45.02
N ALA A 265 63.45 -0.44 -43.89
CA ALA A 265 64.87 -0.68 -43.63
C ALA A 265 65.43 -1.81 -44.54
N GLU A 266 64.62 -2.83 -44.86
CA GLU A 266 64.97 -3.85 -45.86
C GLU A 266 65.05 -3.26 -47.27
N GLU A 267 64.04 -2.47 -47.67
CA GLU A 267 64.02 -1.77 -48.97
C GLU A 267 65.16 -0.74 -49.10
N GLU A 268 65.53 -0.02 -48.03
CA GLU A 268 66.64 0.94 -48.07
C GLU A 268 67.98 0.23 -48.33
N GLN A 269 68.22 -0.90 -47.66
CA GLN A 269 69.39 -1.73 -47.91
C GLN A 269 69.45 -2.23 -49.35
N GLU A 270 68.30 -2.58 -49.94
CA GLU A 270 68.24 -3.04 -51.33
C GLU A 270 68.49 -1.90 -52.32
N VAL A 271 67.95 -0.70 -52.07
CA VAL A 271 68.28 0.50 -52.87
C VAL A 271 69.76 0.86 -52.76
N ASP A 272 70.37 0.77 -51.58
CA ASP A 272 71.80 1.02 -51.41
C ASP A 272 72.66 -0.02 -52.14
N ARG A 273 72.30 -1.32 -52.09
CA ARG A 273 72.94 -2.37 -52.92
C ARG A 273 72.81 -2.08 -54.40
N GLU A 274 71.63 -1.67 -54.86
CA GLU A 274 71.37 -1.38 -56.28
C GLU A 274 72.15 -0.14 -56.74
N ILE A 275 72.27 0.90 -55.91
CA ILE A 275 73.13 2.08 -56.16
C ILE A 275 74.61 1.67 -56.19
N GLU A 276 75.05 0.81 -55.27
CA GLU A 276 76.42 0.30 -55.24
C GLU A 276 76.76 -0.58 -56.46
N GLU A 277 75.81 -1.40 -56.94
CA GLU A 277 75.98 -2.18 -58.17
C GLU A 277 75.98 -1.29 -59.42
N LYS A 278 75.10 -0.27 -59.46
CA LYS A 278 75.08 0.76 -60.51
C LYS A 278 76.38 1.60 -60.51
N SER A 279 77.03 1.81 -59.37
CA SER A 279 78.33 2.49 -59.30
C SER A 279 79.47 1.58 -59.79
N LYS A 280 79.51 0.32 -59.36
CA LYS A 280 80.49 -0.70 -59.80
C LYS A 280 80.40 -0.98 -61.31
N SER A 281 79.21 -1.05 -61.87
CA SER A 281 78.99 -1.32 -63.31
C SER A 281 79.38 -0.16 -64.24
N LYS A 282 79.40 1.10 -63.76
CA LYS A 282 79.96 2.24 -64.52
C LYS A 282 81.46 2.08 -64.81
N GLY A 283 82.20 1.30 -64.01
CA GLY A 283 83.64 1.05 -64.18
C GLY A 283 84.02 0.24 -65.43
N ARG A 284 83.06 -0.32 -66.19
CA ARG A 284 83.29 -1.12 -67.40
C ARG A 284 82.58 -0.58 -68.64
N ARG A 285 82.64 0.73 -68.90
CA ARG A 285 82.25 1.28 -70.22
C ARG A 285 83.35 2.09 -70.90
N HIS A 286 83.43 1.87 -72.20
CA HIS A 286 84.51 2.30 -73.07
C HIS A 286 84.41 3.79 -73.41
N ARG A 287 85.54 4.36 -73.83
CA ARG A 287 85.79 5.78 -74.10
C ARG A 287 84.81 6.36 -75.13
N GLY A 288 83.86 7.20 -74.71
CA GLY A 288 83.14 8.12 -75.61
C GLY A 288 81.63 8.28 -75.42
N SER A 289 81.19 9.00 -74.39
CA SER A 289 79.97 9.82 -74.45
C SER A 289 79.93 10.82 -73.30
N ARG A 290 79.80 12.13 -73.59
CA ARG A 290 79.47 13.14 -72.58
C ARG A 290 77.96 13.08 -72.31
N ARG A 291 77.57 12.49 -71.19
CA ARG A 291 76.31 12.83 -70.49
C ARG A 291 76.70 13.58 -69.22
N ASN A 292 75.89 14.55 -68.82
CA ASN A 292 76.07 15.22 -67.54
C ASN A 292 76.06 14.17 -66.44
N ASP A 293 77.15 14.06 -65.69
CA ASP A 293 77.17 13.27 -64.47
C ASP A 293 76.24 13.96 -63.47
N LEU A 294 75.24 13.21 -63.01
CA LEU A 294 74.40 13.59 -61.88
C LEU A 294 75.30 13.83 -60.68
N THR A 295 75.11 14.93 -59.97
CA THR A 295 75.87 15.22 -58.75
C THR A 295 75.51 14.21 -57.67
N GLU A 296 76.37 14.07 -56.65
CA GLU A 296 76.05 13.21 -55.50
C GLU A 296 74.75 13.68 -54.81
N GLU A 297 74.50 14.99 -54.79
CA GLU A 297 73.25 15.61 -54.31
C GLU A 297 72.03 15.16 -55.14
N ASP A 298 72.12 15.10 -56.47
CA ASP A 298 71.04 14.60 -57.34
C ASP A 298 70.71 13.12 -57.08
N ILE A 299 71.73 12.30 -56.82
CA ILE A 299 71.58 10.86 -56.54
C ILE A 299 70.91 10.65 -55.18
N ILE A 300 71.34 11.41 -54.15
CA ILE A 300 70.71 11.39 -52.82
C ILE A 300 69.25 11.86 -52.91
N ALA A 301 68.98 12.95 -53.62
CA ALA A 301 67.62 13.46 -53.83
C ALA A 301 66.73 12.51 -54.65
N MET A 302 67.30 11.66 -55.52
CA MET A 302 66.56 10.57 -56.17
C MET A 302 66.30 9.41 -55.20
N LYS A 303 67.28 8.97 -54.40
CA LYS A 303 67.10 7.94 -53.36
C LYS A 303 65.98 8.34 -52.40
N GLU A 304 66.03 9.56 -51.87
CA GLU A 304 65.05 10.08 -50.91
C GLU A 304 63.63 10.12 -51.50
N LYS A 305 63.47 10.61 -52.73
CA LYS A 305 62.16 10.62 -53.42
C LYS A 305 61.63 9.21 -53.70
N GLU A 306 62.50 8.28 -54.06
CA GLU A 306 62.09 6.89 -54.32
C GLU A 306 61.71 6.16 -53.03
N MET A 307 62.48 6.34 -51.95
CA MET A 307 62.16 5.84 -50.62
C MET A 307 60.85 6.42 -50.08
N GLU A 308 60.57 7.72 -50.27
CA GLU A 308 59.30 8.33 -49.85
C GLU A 308 58.09 7.80 -50.66
N ILE A 309 58.27 7.50 -51.96
CA ILE A 309 57.26 6.81 -52.77
C ILE A 309 57.01 5.38 -52.25
N ARG A 310 58.07 4.63 -51.90
CA ARG A 310 57.97 3.28 -51.33
C ARG A 310 57.32 3.30 -49.94
N ARG A 311 57.68 4.27 -49.09
CA ARG A 311 57.06 4.55 -47.79
C ARG A 311 55.56 4.82 -47.89
N ARG A 312 55.16 5.64 -48.86
CA ARG A 312 53.73 5.89 -49.12
C ARG A 312 53.00 4.64 -49.62
N ARG A 313 53.65 3.77 -50.40
CA ARG A 313 53.07 2.48 -50.83
C ARG A 313 52.92 1.50 -49.67
N HIS A 314 53.95 1.31 -48.83
CA HIS A 314 53.86 0.43 -47.66
C HIS A 314 52.79 0.90 -46.69
N ARG A 315 52.78 2.18 -46.31
CA ARG A 315 51.72 2.71 -45.43
C ARG A 315 50.31 2.53 -46.01
N ALA A 316 50.13 2.61 -47.33
CA ALA A 316 48.84 2.36 -47.99
C ALA A 316 48.44 0.87 -48.10
N GLN A 317 49.32 -0.09 -47.78
CA GLN A 317 48.97 -1.51 -47.69
C GLN A 317 48.42 -1.90 -46.31
N HIS A 318 48.65 -1.08 -45.28
CA HIS A 318 48.17 -1.32 -43.92
C HIS A 318 46.85 -0.58 -43.65
N PRO A 319 45.98 -1.12 -42.77
CA PRO A 319 44.67 -0.53 -42.51
C PRO A 319 44.77 0.82 -41.81
N ASP A 320 44.00 1.80 -42.30
CA ASP A 320 43.90 3.14 -41.72
C ASP A 320 43.32 3.13 -40.29
N GLU A 321 43.52 4.23 -39.56
CA GLU A 321 43.05 4.37 -38.16
C GLU A 321 41.53 4.12 -38.02
N GLU A 322 40.73 4.54 -39.01
CA GLU A 322 39.28 4.27 -39.06
C GLU A 322 38.94 2.78 -39.28
N GLN A 323 39.79 2.04 -40.00
CA GLN A 323 39.62 0.60 -40.23
C GLN A 323 40.00 -0.20 -38.98
N ILE A 324 41.06 0.19 -38.26
CA ILE A 324 41.43 -0.38 -36.96
C ILE A 324 40.34 -0.08 -35.92
N ALA A 325 39.78 1.13 -35.97
CA ALA A 325 38.71 1.58 -35.07
C ALA A 325 37.40 0.80 -35.30
N THR A 326 36.97 0.65 -36.55
CA THR A 326 35.77 -0.14 -36.91
C THR A 326 35.95 -1.63 -36.63
N TYR A 327 37.17 -2.17 -36.80
CA TYR A 327 37.50 -3.53 -36.37
C TYR A 327 37.33 -3.72 -34.85
N TYR A 328 37.86 -2.80 -34.04
CA TYR A 328 37.69 -2.85 -32.58
C TYR A 328 36.21 -2.77 -32.18
N ASP A 329 35.45 -1.86 -32.77
CA ASP A 329 34.03 -1.67 -32.47
C ASP A 329 33.16 -2.87 -32.90
N ARG A 330 33.59 -3.67 -33.89
CA ARG A 330 32.89 -4.88 -34.36
C ARG A 330 33.28 -6.17 -33.62
N GLU A 331 34.57 -6.39 -33.36
CA GLU A 331 35.08 -7.72 -32.92
C GLU A 331 35.70 -7.73 -31.53
N VAL A 332 36.03 -6.57 -30.96
CA VAL A 332 36.77 -6.47 -29.68
C VAL A 332 35.94 -5.80 -28.58
N ALA A 333 34.93 -5.00 -28.95
CA ALA A 333 34.13 -4.21 -28.05
C ALA A 333 33.10 -4.99 -27.19
N GLU A 334 32.90 -6.28 -27.45
CA GLU A 334 31.94 -7.18 -26.76
C GLU A 334 32.59 -8.05 -25.66
N SER A 335 33.67 -7.57 -25.03
CA SER A 335 34.26 -8.26 -23.88
C SER A 335 33.31 -8.23 -22.67
N SER A 336 32.97 -9.42 -22.14
CA SER A 336 32.05 -9.68 -21.00
C SER A 336 32.37 -8.97 -19.67
N ASP A 337 33.43 -8.17 -19.63
CA ASP A 337 33.94 -7.40 -18.48
C ASP A 337 33.19 -6.06 -18.31
N GLU A 338 31.91 -6.02 -18.70
CA GLU A 338 31.14 -4.80 -18.99
C GLU A 338 29.95 -4.52 -18.06
N ASP A 339 29.64 -5.40 -17.12
CA ASP A 339 28.56 -5.17 -16.15
C ASP A 339 28.88 -3.99 -15.24
N LEU A 340 27.91 -3.06 -15.12
CA LEU A 340 28.03 -1.97 -14.15
C LEU A 340 28.01 -2.58 -12.74
N PRO A 341 28.83 -2.08 -11.80
CA PRO A 341 28.68 -2.44 -10.40
C PRO A 341 27.24 -2.20 -9.93
N MET A 342 26.74 -3.00 -8.99
CA MET A 342 25.48 -2.69 -8.31
C MET A 342 25.70 -1.57 -7.27
N TYR A 343 24.73 -0.68 -7.14
CA TYR A 343 24.74 0.40 -6.14
C TYR A 343 24.68 -0.18 -4.71
N PHE A 344 23.72 -1.05 -4.47
CA PHE A 344 23.55 -1.76 -3.20
C PHE A 344 24.56 -2.92 -3.10
N LYS A 345 25.47 -2.84 -2.13
CA LYS A 345 26.53 -3.83 -1.88
C LYS A 345 26.32 -4.62 -0.59
N LYS A 346 25.52 -4.10 0.34
CA LYS A 346 25.14 -4.75 1.60
C LYS A 346 23.63 -4.66 1.79
N PRO A 347 22.93 -5.73 2.21
CA PRO A 347 21.48 -5.71 2.41
C PRO A 347 21.00 -4.59 3.35
N LYS A 348 21.81 -4.23 4.35
CA LYS A 348 21.52 -3.12 5.28
C LYS A 348 21.27 -1.79 4.56
N GLN A 349 22.01 -1.47 3.48
CA GLN A 349 21.85 -0.18 2.78
C GLN A 349 20.44 0.03 2.22
N LEU A 350 19.74 -1.05 1.87
CA LEU A 350 18.35 -1.00 1.40
C LEU A 350 17.38 -0.79 2.57
N LEU A 351 17.60 -1.46 3.70
CA LEU A 351 16.84 -1.27 4.94
C LEU A 351 17.04 0.14 5.51
N ASP A 352 18.28 0.64 5.53
CA ASP A 352 18.63 1.98 5.96
C ASP A 352 17.93 3.02 5.06
N LEU A 353 17.92 2.81 3.74
CA LEU A 353 17.19 3.67 2.79
C LEU A 353 15.67 3.66 3.08
N PHE A 354 15.06 2.48 3.29
CA PHE A 354 13.65 2.40 3.65
C PHE A 354 13.35 3.07 5.00
N SER A 355 14.18 2.91 6.03
CA SER A 355 14.05 3.64 7.30
C SER A 355 14.06 5.16 7.07
N THR A 356 15.02 5.68 6.29
CA THR A 356 15.06 7.12 5.99
C THR A 356 13.85 7.61 5.18
N LEU A 357 13.29 6.78 4.29
CA LEU A 357 12.07 7.11 3.55
C LEU A 357 10.82 7.03 4.45
N GLU A 358 10.76 6.07 5.38
CA GLU A 358 9.71 5.97 6.39
C GLU A 358 9.74 7.16 7.35
N GLU A 359 10.92 7.56 7.82
CA GLU A 359 11.15 8.76 8.63
C GLU A 359 10.76 10.04 7.87
N GLN A 360 11.15 10.18 6.60
CA GLN A 360 10.76 11.31 5.74
C GLN A 360 9.25 11.36 5.48
N ASN A 361 8.62 10.21 5.19
CA ASN A 361 7.17 10.14 4.99
C ASN A 361 6.41 10.46 6.28
N LEU A 362 6.88 9.96 7.43
CA LEU A 362 6.29 10.28 8.73
C LEU A 362 6.44 11.77 9.06
N PHE A 363 7.60 12.37 8.78
CA PHE A 363 7.83 13.80 8.93
C PHE A 363 6.92 14.63 8.00
N LEU A 364 6.74 14.22 6.75
CA LEU A 364 5.81 14.88 5.81
C LEU A 364 4.35 14.76 6.26
N ILE A 365 3.94 13.60 6.80
CA ILE A 365 2.60 13.41 7.38
C ILE A 365 2.41 14.30 8.61
N GLN A 366 3.40 14.35 9.51
CA GLN A 366 3.34 15.20 10.71
C GLN A 366 3.28 16.69 10.36
N ASN A 367 4.11 17.16 9.43
CA ASN A 367 4.07 18.53 8.93
C ASN A 367 2.74 18.84 8.20
N GLY A 368 2.21 17.87 7.45
CA GLY A 368 0.88 17.96 6.85
C GLY A 368 -0.23 18.14 7.91
N GLN A 369 -0.19 17.36 8.98
CA GLN A 369 -1.11 17.48 10.11
C GLN A 369 -0.94 18.80 10.87
N GLU A 370 0.29 19.25 11.13
CA GLU A 370 0.55 20.52 11.82
C GLU A 370 0.06 21.72 10.99
N THR A 371 0.39 21.76 9.70
CA THR A 371 -0.10 22.82 8.79
C THR A 371 -1.62 22.79 8.62
N GLN A 372 -2.25 21.60 8.59
CA GLN A 372 -3.71 21.48 8.62
C GLN A 372 -4.29 22.03 9.94
N GLN A 373 -3.72 21.69 11.09
CA GLN A 373 -4.19 22.21 12.39
C GLN A 373 -4.00 23.73 12.49
N GLN A 374 -2.90 24.28 11.97
CA GLN A 374 -2.69 25.73 11.87
C GLN A 374 -3.74 26.39 10.95
N LEU A 375 -4.16 25.73 9.86
CA LEU A 375 -5.24 26.21 9.00
C LEU A 375 -6.58 26.23 9.75
N GLU A 376 -6.94 25.12 10.41
CA GLU A 376 -8.18 24.98 11.19
C GLU A 376 -8.26 26.04 12.32
N ASP A 377 -7.15 26.29 13.03
CA ASP A 377 -7.03 27.36 14.04
C ASP A 377 -7.25 28.76 13.43
N MET A 378 -6.73 29.00 12.22
CA MET A 378 -6.87 30.29 11.54
C MET A 378 -8.29 30.48 10.97
N GLU A 379 -8.92 29.41 10.49
CA GLU A 379 -10.34 29.40 10.09
C GLU A 379 -11.26 29.65 11.29
N MET A 380 -11.01 29.00 12.44
CA MET A 380 -11.72 29.25 13.70
C MET A 380 -11.63 30.71 14.13
N ARG A 381 -10.42 31.30 14.13
CA ARG A 381 -10.20 32.73 14.45
C ARG A 381 -10.89 33.65 13.43
N LEU A 382 -10.92 33.28 12.15
CA LEU A 382 -11.65 34.03 11.13
C LEU A 382 -13.16 33.98 11.36
N GLN A 383 -13.71 32.81 11.72
CA GLN A 383 -15.13 32.68 12.09
C GLN A 383 -15.48 33.49 13.35
N GLU A 384 -14.64 33.46 14.39
CA GLU A 384 -14.85 34.24 15.61
C GLU A 384 -14.77 35.76 15.35
N THR A 385 -13.75 36.22 14.61
CA THR A 385 -13.63 37.63 14.23
C THR A 385 -14.79 38.08 13.32
N HIS A 386 -15.21 37.26 12.36
CA HIS A 386 -16.40 37.54 11.55
C HIS A 386 -17.68 37.58 12.40
N GLY A 387 -17.81 36.70 13.40
CA GLY A 387 -18.92 36.67 14.35
C GLY A 387 -18.97 37.95 15.21
N THR A 388 -17.85 38.35 15.80
CA THR A 388 -17.75 39.55 16.64
C THR A 388 -17.90 40.84 15.83
N LEU A 389 -17.33 40.91 14.62
CA LEU A 389 -17.56 42.01 13.68
C LEU A 389 -19.02 42.07 13.23
N GLY A 390 -19.67 40.94 12.97
CA GLY A 390 -21.09 40.88 12.64
C GLY A 390 -22.00 41.35 13.79
N VAL A 391 -21.63 41.12 15.05
CA VAL A 391 -22.33 41.69 16.21
C VAL A 391 -22.11 43.20 16.29
N LYS A 392 -20.88 43.69 16.10
CA LYS A 392 -20.56 45.13 16.08
C LYS A 392 -21.26 45.87 14.94
N ALA A 393 -21.30 45.29 13.74
CA ALA A 393 -22.01 45.84 12.58
C ALA A 393 -23.51 46.00 12.90
N ARG A 394 -24.18 44.94 13.39
CA ARG A 394 -25.58 45.00 13.83
C ARG A 394 -25.82 45.99 14.97
N GLN A 395 -24.84 46.23 15.82
CA GLN A 395 -24.93 47.26 16.85
C GLN A 395 -24.87 48.67 16.23
N LEU A 396 -23.90 48.95 15.37
CA LEU A 396 -23.78 50.23 14.67
C LEU A 396 -24.98 50.51 13.75
N GLU A 397 -25.58 49.48 13.14
CA GLU A 397 -26.83 49.59 12.39
C GLU A 397 -28.00 50.04 13.28
N ARG A 398 -28.14 49.45 14.48
CA ARG A 398 -29.15 49.88 15.46
C ARG A 398 -28.90 51.29 15.97
N GLU A 399 -27.67 51.63 16.31
CA GLU A 399 -27.28 52.98 16.77
C GLU A 399 -27.54 54.03 15.67
N ASN A 400 -27.19 53.74 14.42
CA ASN A 400 -27.53 54.60 13.28
C ASN A 400 -29.04 54.72 13.08
N TRP A 401 -29.82 53.64 13.24
CA TRP A 401 -31.28 53.70 13.16
C TRP A 401 -31.89 54.55 14.29
N GLU A 402 -31.41 54.42 15.52
CA GLU A 402 -31.82 55.25 16.65
C GLU A 402 -31.45 56.73 16.46
N ILE A 403 -30.25 57.00 15.96
CA ILE A 403 -29.77 58.35 15.62
C ILE A 403 -30.62 58.94 14.49
N ALA A 404 -30.90 58.19 13.42
CA ALA A 404 -31.78 58.61 12.33
C ALA A 404 -33.21 58.88 12.85
N GLY A 405 -33.72 58.04 13.76
CA GLY A 405 -34.99 58.26 14.45
C GLY A 405 -35.01 59.56 15.27
N ARG A 406 -33.95 59.81 16.05
CA ARG A 406 -33.75 61.05 16.83
C ARG A 406 -33.62 62.28 15.94
N ILE A 407 -32.85 62.21 14.85
CA ILE A 407 -32.76 63.28 13.86
C ILE A 407 -34.13 63.54 13.27
N GLY A 408 -34.89 62.50 12.89
CA GLY A 408 -36.24 62.63 12.38
C GLY A 408 -37.25 63.20 13.39
N THR A 409 -37.10 62.99 14.71
CA THR A 409 -37.95 63.69 15.70
C THR A 409 -37.53 65.15 15.85
N LYS A 410 -36.22 65.44 15.88
CA LYS A 410 -35.70 66.81 15.95
C LYS A 410 -36.03 67.63 14.70
N GLN A 411 -35.96 67.05 13.51
CA GLN A 411 -36.43 67.66 12.26
C GLN A 411 -37.92 68.01 12.37
N ARG A 412 -38.79 67.07 12.73
CA ARG A 412 -40.23 67.37 12.94
C ARG A 412 -40.49 68.46 13.99
N ASP A 413 -39.64 68.58 15.02
CA ASP A 413 -39.76 69.65 16.01
C ASP A 413 -39.22 70.99 15.49
N CYS A 414 -38.15 70.99 14.69
CA CYS A 414 -37.69 72.14 13.93
C CYS A 414 -38.77 72.59 12.92
N ASP A 415 -39.36 71.69 12.13
CA ASP A 415 -40.45 71.99 11.19
C ASP A 415 -41.66 72.64 11.91
N LYS A 416 -42.04 72.12 13.10
CA LYS A 416 -43.07 72.74 13.95
C LYS A 416 -42.67 74.12 14.46
N LEU A 417 -41.40 74.32 14.81
CA LEU A 417 -40.88 75.61 15.27
C LEU A 417 -40.78 76.61 14.13
N GLU A 418 -40.38 76.20 12.93
CA GLU A 418 -40.40 77.03 11.72
C GLU A 418 -41.85 77.40 11.35
N ALA A 419 -42.78 76.44 11.34
CA ALA A 419 -44.21 76.71 11.17
C ALA A 419 -44.76 77.66 12.23
N ARG A 420 -44.28 77.57 13.48
CA ARG A 420 -44.64 78.51 14.55
C ARG A 420 -43.99 79.88 14.36
N VAL A 421 -42.72 79.97 13.98
CA VAL A 421 -41.97 81.23 13.79
C VAL A 421 -42.50 81.98 12.59
N THR A 422 -42.73 81.32 11.45
CA THR A 422 -43.45 81.87 10.30
C THR A 422 -44.84 82.37 10.69
N SER A 423 -45.61 81.61 11.49
CA SER A 423 -46.89 82.05 12.05
C SER A 423 -46.78 83.19 13.09
N ARG A 424 -45.61 83.43 13.69
CA ARG A 424 -45.37 84.46 14.72
C ARG A 424 -44.58 85.67 14.19
N SER A 425 -44.15 85.62 12.93
CA SER A 425 -43.38 86.67 12.25
C SER A 425 -44.25 87.86 11.81
N ASP A 426 -45.38 88.06 12.46
CA ASP A 426 -46.17 89.28 12.36
C ASP A 426 -45.62 90.33 13.34
N SER A 427 -44.50 90.95 12.93
CA SER A 427 -44.04 92.35 13.15
C SER A 427 -44.15 93.07 14.52
N GLY A 428 -44.68 92.46 15.59
CA GLY A 428 -45.00 93.12 16.86
C GLY A 428 -44.21 92.64 18.08
N GLY A 429 -43.86 91.36 18.15
CA GLY A 429 -43.30 90.75 19.36
C GLY A 429 -41.94 91.30 19.81
N ILE A 430 -41.04 91.62 18.88
CA ILE A 430 -39.68 92.08 19.19
C ILE A 430 -39.69 93.49 19.83
N LYS A 431 -40.61 94.37 19.40
CA LYS A 431 -40.77 95.70 20.02
C LYS A 431 -41.35 95.62 21.44
N GLY A 432 -42.22 94.64 21.70
CA GLY A 432 -42.71 94.36 23.04
C GLY A 432 -41.59 93.91 23.97
N LEU A 433 -40.80 92.92 23.55
CA LEU A 433 -39.70 92.36 24.35
C LEU A 433 -38.61 93.39 24.69
N LEU A 434 -38.28 94.29 23.74
CA LEU A 434 -37.35 95.40 23.97
C LEU A 434 -37.88 96.41 25.00
N LYS A 435 -39.20 96.62 25.04
CA LYS A 435 -39.82 97.48 26.05
C LYS A 435 -39.83 96.81 27.43
N GLU A 436 -40.23 95.54 27.50
CA GLU A 436 -40.17 94.74 28.75
C GLU A 436 -38.76 94.72 29.34
N LEU A 437 -37.72 94.62 28.49
CA LEU A 437 -36.32 94.68 28.91
C LEU A 437 -35.95 96.05 29.49
N ALA A 438 -36.37 97.15 28.86
CA ALA A 438 -36.13 98.50 29.35
C ALA A 438 -36.87 98.77 30.69
N ASP A 439 -38.13 98.36 30.78
CA ASP A 439 -38.94 98.48 32.01
C ASP A 439 -38.32 97.64 33.15
N ALA A 440 -37.76 96.45 32.87
CA ALA A 440 -37.05 95.63 33.83
C ALA A 440 -35.70 96.24 34.28
N MET A 441 -34.93 96.83 33.35
CA MET A 441 -33.69 97.55 33.68
C MET A 441 -33.97 98.77 34.56
N ALA A 442 -35.04 99.52 34.29
CA ALA A 442 -35.50 100.60 35.15
C ALA A 442 -35.90 100.13 36.56
N SER A 443 -36.62 99.00 36.65
CA SER A 443 -36.95 98.41 37.94
C SER A 443 -35.71 97.96 38.73
N MET A 444 -34.71 97.38 38.07
CA MET A 444 -33.45 96.95 38.71
C MET A 444 -32.63 98.15 39.21
N PHE A 445 -32.52 99.21 38.41
CA PHE A 445 -31.80 100.43 38.80
C PHE A 445 -32.45 101.10 40.02
N ALA A 446 -33.79 101.12 40.08
CA ALA A 446 -34.54 101.59 41.23
C ALA A 446 -34.33 100.71 42.49
N THR A 447 -34.32 99.37 42.36
CA THR A 447 -34.05 98.48 43.52
C THR A 447 -32.61 98.57 44.02
N CYS A 448 -31.67 99.00 43.19
CA CYS A 448 -30.30 99.33 43.60
C CYS A 448 -30.21 100.65 44.40
N GLY A 449 -31.32 101.38 44.59
CA GLY A 449 -31.40 102.59 45.39
C GLY A 449 -30.83 103.84 44.71
N TYR A 450 -30.87 103.89 43.37
CA TYR A 450 -30.52 105.07 42.59
C TYR A 450 -31.79 105.80 42.11
N ASP A 451 -31.77 107.14 42.13
CA ASP A 451 -32.89 107.96 41.64
C ASP A 451 -33.10 107.78 40.13
N THR A 452 -34.31 107.39 39.74
CA THR A 452 -34.70 107.11 38.34
C THR A 452 -34.93 108.36 37.49
N ASP A 453 -34.81 109.56 38.06
CA ASP A 453 -35.22 110.83 37.44
C ASP A 453 -34.18 111.44 36.50
N ARG A 454 -33.13 110.69 36.14
CA ARG A 454 -32.24 111.02 35.02
C ARG A 454 -32.51 110.03 33.89
N ASP A 455 -32.55 110.52 32.66
CA ASP A 455 -32.54 109.71 31.43
C ASP A 455 -31.18 108.99 31.29
N ALA A 456 -30.95 108.00 32.16
CA ALA A 456 -29.75 107.19 32.18
C ALA A 456 -29.81 106.18 31.05
N GLU A 457 -28.78 106.16 30.21
CA GLU A 457 -28.67 105.20 29.12
C GLU A 457 -28.65 103.76 29.69
N PRO A 458 -29.37 102.76 29.12
CA PRO A 458 -29.49 101.44 29.74
C PRO A 458 -28.16 100.74 30.04
N LEU A 459 -27.10 101.02 29.26
CA LEU A 459 -25.73 100.58 29.52
C LEU A 459 -25.11 101.20 30.77
N MET A 460 -25.37 102.47 31.05
CA MET A 460 -24.96 103.13 32.30
C MET A 460 -25.73 102.59 33.51
N MET A 461 -27.02 102.27 33.33
CA MET A 461 -27.82 101.64 34.38
C MET A 461 -27.27 100.26 34.75
N LEU A 462 -26.95 99.44 33.74
CA LEU A 462 -26.30 98.14 33.93
C LEU A 462 -24.93 98.28 34.60
N SER A 463 -24.06 99.17 34.12
CA SER A 463 -22.72 99.38 34.70
C SER A 463 -22.76 99.85 36.17
N SER A 464 -23.73 100.69 36.53
CA SER A 464 -23.92 101.09 37.94
C SER A 464 -24.47 99.98 38.83
N ALA A 465 -25.30 99.08 38.28
CA ALA A 465 -25.81 97.91 38.98
C ALA A 465 -24.71 96.84 39.13
N GLU A 466 -23.83 96.70 38.13
CA GLU A 466 -22.63 95.87 38.18
C GLU A 466 -21.69 96.34 39.29
N ALA A 467 -21.37 97.63 39.36
CA ALA A 467 -20.58 98.20 40.46
C ALA A 467 -21.22 98.00 41.84
N LYS A 468 -22.55 98.04 41.94
CA LYS A 468 -23.29 97.77 43.20
C LYS A 468 -23.28 96.27 43.57
N LEU A 469 -23.32 95.40 42.56
CA LEU A 469 -23.17 93.96 42.75
C LEU A 469 -21.73 93.62 43.18
N GLU A 470 -20.72 94.28 42.62
CA GLU A 470 -19.33 94.17 43.08
C GLU A 470 -19.18 94.62 44.53
N GLU A 471 -19.76 95.76 44.95
CA GLU A 471 -19.80 96.20 46.35
C GLU A 471 -20.43 95.15 47.29
N TRP A 472 -21.59 94.58 46.90
CA TRP A 472 -22.24 93.53 47.69
C TRP A 472 -21.46 92.21 47.70
N LEU A 473 -20.79 91.87 46.60
CA LEU A 473 -19.92 90.70 46.52
C LEU A 473 -18.66 90.87 47.37
N GLU A 474 -18.07 92.07 47.41
CA GLU A 474 -16.91 92.38 48.28
C GLU A 474 -17.29 92.20 49.76
N ILE A 475 -18.44 92.74 50.18
CA ILE A 475 -19.00 92.54 51.53
C ILE A 475 -19.25 91.05 51.84
N LEU A 476 -19.68 90.26 50.86
CA LEU A 476 -19.87 88.81 51.00
C LEU A 476 -18.52 88.05 51.07
N THR A 477 -17.51 88.45 50.29
CA THR A 477 -16.19 87.83 50.34
C THR A 477 -15.45 88.16 51.64
N ASP A 478 -15.59 89.36 52.18
CA ASP A 478 -15.05 89.71 53.51
C ASP A 478 -15.75 88.90 54.63
N ALA A 479 -17.05 88.65 54.49
CA ALA A 479 -17.80 87.78 55.38
C ALA A 479 -17.30 86.32 55.36
N GLU A 480 -17.07 85.76 54.17
CA GLU A 480 -16.51 84.41 53.99
C GLU A 480 -15.04 84.33 54.46
N ALA A 481 -14.21 85.33 54.16
CA ALA A 481 -12.82 85.40 54.57
C ALA A 481 -12.65 85.52 56.11
N THR A 482 -13.62 86.13 56.79
CA THR A 482 -13.67 86.18 58.26
C THR A 482 -14.20 84.87 58.87
N GLY A 483 -14.58 83.88 58.05
CA GLY A 483 -14.98 82.54 58.49
C GLY A 483 -16.36 82.43 59.15
N GLY A 484 -17.18 83.49 59.06
CA GLY A 484 -18.55 83.50 59.59
C GLY A 484 -19.55 82.93 58.59
N SER A 485 -20.60 82.28 59.09
CA SER A 485 -21.73 81.92 58.21
C SER A 485 -22.45 83.19 57.72
N LEU A 486 -23.00 83.17 56.50
CA LEU A 486 -23.83 84.27 55.99
C LEU A 486 -24.96 84.66 56.98
N ALA A 487 -25.55 83.67 57.66
CA ALA A 487 -26.56 83.87 58.70
C ALA A 487 -26.00 84.60 59.94
N GLU A 488 -24.71 84.42 60.25
CA GLU A 488 -24.03 85.05 61.38
C GLU A 488 -23.69 86.52 61.08
N VAL A 489 -23.32 86.83 59.83
CA VAL A 489 -23.12 88.21 59.37
C VAL A 489 -24.44 88.98 59.35
N VAL A 490 -25.52 88.39 58.83
CA VAL A 490 -26.87 88.98 58.92
C VAL A 490 -27.26 89.20 60.38
N ALA A 491 -27.09 88.19 61.25
CA ALA A 491 -27.38 88.34 62.67
C ALA A 491 -26.45 89.34 63.40
N ARG A 492 -25.26 89.66 62.87
CA ARG A 492 -24.40 90.73 63.38
C ARG A 492 -24.98 92.10 63.00
N MET A 493 -25.33 92.28 61.73
CA MET A 493 -25.94 93.52 61.22
C MET A 493 -27.31 93.80 61.87
N GLU A 494 -28.14 92.77 62.10
CA GLU A 494 -29.40 92.89 62.85
C GLU A 494 -29.18 93.30 64.31
N ARG A 495 -28.20 92.69 64.99
CA ARG A 495 -27.83 93.09 66.37
C ARG A 495 -27.28 94.52 66.43
N GLU A 496 -26.61 94.98 65.38
CA GLU A 496 -26.10 96.35 65.28
C GLU A 496 -27.23 97.35 65.00
N LYS A 497 -28.15 97.05 64.08
CA LYS A 497 -29.37 97.84 63.85
C LYS A 497 -30.29 97.90 65.07
N GLU A 498 -30.49 96.80 65.79
CA GLU A 498 -31.27 96.77 67.03
C GLU A 498 -30.54 97.46 68.19
N ARG A 499 -29.19 97.45 68.21
CA ARG A 499 -28.40 98.26 69.14
C ARG A 499 -28.58 99.75 68.84
N GLU A 500 -28.39 100.18 67.59
CA GLU A 500 -28.60 101.55 67.12
C GLU A 500 -30.02 102.05 67.46
N ARG A 501 -31.05 101.22 67.23
CA ARG A 501 -32.43 101.52 67.64
C ARG A 501 -32.58 101.68 69.16
N ARG A 502 -31.96 100.82 69.96
CA ARG A 502 -31.97 100.90 71.44
C ARG A 502 -31.16 102.07 71.98
N ASP A 503 -30.11 102.49 71.29
CA ASP A 503 -29.30 103.64 71.64
C ASP A 503 -30.06 104.92 71.30
N ARG A 504 -30.67 105.03 70.11
CA ARG A 504 -31.54 106.15 69.75
C ARG A 504 -32.74 106.29 70.71
N VAL A 505 -33.41 105.19 71.08
CA VAL A 505 -34.49 105.23 72.09
C VAL A 505 -33.97 105.60 73.49
N ARG A 506 -32.73 105.27 73.84
CA ARG A 506 -32.11 105.72 75.09
C ARG A 506 -31.74 107.20 75.05
N GLU A 507 -31.22 107.69 73.93
CA GLU A 507 -30.92 109.11 73.71
C GLU A 507 -32.19 109.96 73.72
N GLU A 508 -33.23 109.56 72.96
CA GLU A 508 -34.57 110.17 72.99
C GLU A 508 -35.13 110.23 74.42
N LYS A 509 -34.96 109.16 75.23
CA LYS A 509 -35.41 109.10 76.62
C LYS A 509 -34.56 109.95 77.58
N ILE A 510 -33.26 110.06 77.35
CA ILE A 510 -32.36 110.94 78.11
C ILE A 510 -32.65 112.42 77.77
N GLN A 511 -32.86 112.74 76.49
CA GLN A 511 -33.26 114.08 76.05
C GLN A 511 -34.60 114.47 76.69
N ALA A 512 -35.64 113.64 76.57
CA ALA A 512 -36.94 113.91 77.19
C ALA A 512 -36.88 114.05 78.73
N GLN A 513 -35.92 113.39 79.40
CA GLN A 513 -35.69 113.54 80.83
C GLN A 513 -34.93 114.84 81.16
N ASN A 514 -33.97 115.24 80.32
CA ASN A 514 -33.26 116.51 80.43
C ASN A 514 -34.19 117.69 80.15
N GLU A 515 -35.01 117.65 79.11
CA GLU A 515 -36.05 118.65 78.82
C GLU A 515 -36.98 118.85 80.01
N LYS A 516 -37.48 117.76 80.63
CA LYS A 516 -38.30 117.84 81.85
C LYS A 516 -37.55 118.43 83.05
N ASN A 517 -36.24 118.20 83.15
CA ASN A 517 -35.41 118.82 84.19
C ASN A 517 -35.16 120.31 83.90
N GLU A 518 -34.94 120.68 82.64
CA GLU A 518 -34.81 122.07 82.18
C GLU A 518 -36.12 122.84 82.31
N GLU A 519 -37.28 122.24 82.04
CA GLU A 519 -38.60 122.82 82.30
C GLU A 519 -38.82 123.06 83.79
N ARG A 520 -38.46 122.10 84.65
CA ARG A 520 -38.50 122.29 86.11
C ARG A 520 -37.59 123.44 86.54
N LEU A 521 -36.39 123.51 85.98
CA LEU A 521 -35.44 124.58 86.27
C LEU A 521 -35.97 125.95 85.78
N ARG A 522 -36.45 126.04 84.52
CA ARG A 522 -37.10 127.23 83.94
C ARG A 522 -38.32 127.67 84.76
N ASN A 523 -39.21 126.76 85.12
CA ASN A 523 -40.39 127.09 85.94
C ASN A 523 -40.00 127.53 87.35
N SER A 524 -38.96 126.94 87.95
CA SER A 524 -38.39 127.43 89.22
C SER A 524 -37.80 128.84 89.07
N LEU A 525 -37.07 129.10 87.99
CA LEU A 525 -36.47 130.40 87.68
C LEU A 525 -37.53 131.48 87.43
N LEU A 526 -38.53 131.21 86.58
CA LEU A 526 -39.68 132.07 86.34
C LEU A 526 -40.47 132.35 87.63
N ARG A 527 -40.67 131.35 88.48
CA ARG A 527 -41.34 131.50 89.78
C ARG A 527 -40.51 132.31 90.78
N SER A 528 -39.18 132.35 90.62
CA SER A 528 -38.28 133.18 91.43
C SER A 528 -38.15 134.63 90.92
N GLN A 529 -38.32 134.86 89.62
CA GLN A 529 -38.28 136.19 88.99
C GLN A 529 -39.65 136.90 88.95
N ALA A 530 -40.76 136.15 89.10
CA ALA A 530 -42.10 136.73 89.15
C ALA A 530 -42.27 137.66 90.36
N PRO A 531 -42.72 138.92 90.17
CA PRO A 531 -42.81 139.90 91.25
C PRO A 531 -43.81 139.49 92.34
N ILE A 532 -43.43 139.68 93.60
CA ILE A 532 -44.22 139.28 94.77
C ILE A 532 -45.46 140.19 94.90
N PHE A 533 -46.59 139.75 94.35
CA PHE A 533 -47.85 140.49 94.42
C PHE A 533 -48.48 140.39 95.82
N LYS A 534 -48.43 141.48 96.59
CA LYS A 534 -49.07 141.57 97.92
C LYS A 534 -50.60 141.65 97.76
N LYS A 535 -51.29 140.54 98.02
CA LYS A 535 -52.76 140.50 98.06
C LYS A 535 -53.30 141.35 99.21
N CYS A 536 -53.87 142.51 98.88
CA CYS A 536 -54.72 143.28 99.79
C CYS A 536 -56.17 142.79 99.62
N GLY A 537 -56.70 142.09 100.62
CA GLY A 537 -58.06 141.54 100.60
C GLY A 537 -58.13 140.14 101.21
N LYS A 538 -59.12 139.91 102.06
CA LYS A 538 -59.24 138.68 102.87
C LYS A 538 -59.86 137.57 102.02
N GLN A 539 -59.02 136.65 101.52
CA GLN A 539 -59.48 135.52 100.72
C GLN A 539 -60.27 134.52 101.58
N LEU A 540 -61.48 134.18 101.15
CA LEU A 540 -62.43 133.36 101.91
C LEU A 540 -61.97 131.90 101.98
N MET A 541 -61.77 131.39 103.21
CA MET A 541 -61.31 130.02 103.46
C MET A 541 -62.50 129.11 103.75
N PHE A 542 -62.83 128.21 102.82
CA PHE A 542 -63.72 127.08 103.11
C PHE A 542 -62.92 125.91 103.70
N ARG A 543 -63.50 125.24 104.70
CA ARG A 543 -62.97 123.98 105.24
C ARG A 543 -63.34 122.82 104.31
N SER A 544 -62.48 121.80 104.27
CA SER A 544 -62.51 120.69 103.31
C SER A 544 -63.79 119.85 103.36
N ALA A 545 -64.41 119.66 102.19
CA ALA A 545 -65.43 118.63 101.96
C ALA A 545 -64.77 117.26 101.68
N PRO A 546 -65.46 116.12 101.93
CA PRO A 546 -64.92 114.78 101.65
C PRO A 546 -64.70 114.55 100.15
N SER A 547 -63.61 113.86 99.81
CA SER A 547 -63.22 113.56 98.43
C SER A 547 -64.23 112.64 97.72
N ARG A 548 -64.81 113.12 96.63
CA ARG A 548 -65.59 112.32 95.67
C ARG A 548 -64.65 111.32 95.00
N LYS A 549 -64.96 110.01 95.09
CA LYS A 549 -64.34 109.02 94.19
C LYS A 549 -65.05 109.13 92.84
N GLU A 550 -64.45 109.86 91.91
CA GLU A 550 -64.83 109.74 90.51
C GLU A 550 -64.10 108.54 89.92
N VAL A 551 -64.87 107.71 89.23
CA VAL A 551 -64.34 106.65 88.37
C VAL A 551 -63.93 107.35 87.08
N GLU A 552 -62.65 107.70 86.98
CA GLU A 552 -62.06 108.10 85.71
C GLU A 552 -61.81 106.83 84.89
N GLU A 553 -62.18 106.86 83.62
CA GLU A 553 -62.27 105.68 82.78
C GLU A 553 -60.89 105.06 82.56
N VAL A 554 -60.71 103.82 83.01
CA VAL A 554 -59.65 102.95 82.49
C VAL A 554 -60.07 102.59 81.06
N ALA A 555 -59.65 103.41 80.11
CA ALA A 555 -59.60 103.01 78.73
C ALA A 555 -58.53 101.90 78.61
N ASP A 556 -58.98 100.65 78.67
CA ASP A 556 -58.16 99.45 78.44
C ASP A 556 -57.72 99.37 76.96
N MET A 557 -56.90 100.32 76.52
CA MET A 557 -56.19 100.30 75.22
C MET A 557 -55.28 99.06 75.10
N ALA A 558 -55.01 98.38 76.22
CA ALA A 558 -54.36 97.07 76.25
C ALA A 558 -55.17 95.96 75.54
N ALA A 559 -56.48 96.12 75.33
CA ALA A 559 -57.30 95.13 74.62
C ALA A 559 -57.08 95.14 73.10
N GLU A 560 -56.72 96.28 72.51
CA GLU A 560 -56.54 96.43 71.07
C GLU A 560 -55.12 96.01 70.64
N GLU A 561 -54.09 96.44 71.37
CA GLU A 561 -52.70 96.01 71.10
C GLU A 561 -52.48 94.51 71.37
N HIS A 562 -53.14 93.92 72.37
CA HIS A 562 -52.99 92.49 72.69
C HIS A 562 -53.76 91.57 71.72
N ALA A 563 -54.80 92.07 71.05
CA ALA A 563 -55.48 91.35 69.97
C ALA A 563 -54.64 91.32 68.69
N GLU A 564 -54.02 92.45 68.31
CA GLU A 564 -53.17 92.52 67.12
C GLU A 564 -51.84 91.78 67.31
N ALA A 565 -51.28 91.79 68.53
CA ALA A 565 -50.08 91.02 68.87
C ALA A 565 -50.30 89.51 68.80
N ILE A 566 -51.43 88.98 69.30
CA ILE A 566 -51.72 87.53 69.24
C ILE A 566 -52.01 87.07 67.81
N ALA A 567 -52.69 87.89 66.99
CA ALA A 567 -52.91 87.59 65.58
C ALA A 567 -51.61 87.52 64.75
N LYS A 568 -50.55 88.23 65.16
CA LYS A 568 -49.20 88.13 64.58
C LYS A 568 -48.34 87.01 65.19
N LEU A 569 -48.60 86.57 66.44
CA LEU A 569 -47.79 85.53 67.10
C LEU A 569 -48.27 84.09 66.83
N PHE A 570 -49.57 83.87 66.58
CA PHE A 570 -50.14 82.54 66.30
C PHE A 570 -50.90 82.51 64.98
N GLY A 571 -50.16 82.41 63.87
CA GLY A 571 -50.69 82.18 62.53
C GLY A 571 -51.22 80.74 62.30
N SER A 572 -52.23 80.31 63.06
CA SER A 572 -52.93 79.04 62.82
C SER A 572 -54.22 79.27 62.00
N HIS A 573 -54.17 78.87 60.72
CA HIS A 573 -55.30 78.62 59.80
C HIS A 573 -56.56 78.01 60.48
N PRO A 574 -57.81 78.20 59.98
CA PRO A 574 -58.26 77.76 58.64
C PRO A 574 -59.52 78.54 58.10
N PRO A 575 -60.46 77.96 57.30
CA PRO A 575 -60.36 77.22 56.04
C PRO A 575 -61.12 77.89 54.85
N ARG A 576 -61.00 77.26 53.67
CA ARG A 576 -61.86 77.41 52.47
C ARG A 576 -63.36 77.62 52.79
N ASN A 577 -64.07 78.48 52.04
CA ASN A 577 -64.89 78.02 50.89
C ASN A 577 -65.74 79.11 50.18
N ILE A 578 -66.03 78.82 48.89
CA ILE A 578 -67.27 79.14 48.15
C ILE A 578 -67.66 80.62 47.95
N ALA A 579 -67.63 81.05 46.69
CA ALA A 579 -68.53 82.09 46.18
C ALA A 579 -69.85 81.43 45.73
N TYR A 580 -70.98 81.82 46.33
CA TYR A 580 -72.32 81.42 45.91
C TYR A 580 -73.11 82.63 45.42
N VAL A 581 -74.00 82.41 44.44
CA VAL A 581 -74.82 83.45 43.82
C VAL A 581 -75.88 83.96 44.81
N ALA A 582 -76.11 85.28 44.83
CA ALA A 582 -77.18 85.92 45.59
C ALA A 582 -78.35 86.37 44.68
N PRO A 583 -79.60 85.92 44.91
CA PRO A 583 -80.79 86.45 44.26
C PRO A 583 -81.68 87.25 45.23
N GLY A 584 -82.44 88.23 44.71
CA GLY A 584 -83.40 88.95 45.55
C GLY A 584 -84.43 89.84 44.87
N LYS A 585 -85.68 89.32 44.73
CA LYS A 585 -86.99 90.05 44.85
C LYS A 585 -87.28 91.15 43.77
N ARG A 586 -88.51 91.40 43.29
CA ARG A 586 -89.88 90.88 43.54
C ARG A 586 -90.81 91.33 42.37
N ASN A 587 -91.76 90.45 41.99
CA ASN A 587 -93.13 90.68 41.49
C ASN A 587 -93.52 91.66 40.34
N SER A 588 -94.58 91.23 39.63
CA SER A 588 -95.60 92.00 38.86
C SER A 588 -95.23 92.39 37.41
N ILE A 589 -96.12 92.42 36.40
CA ILE A 589 -97.43 91.81 36.02
C ILE A 589 -97.85 92.55 34.73
N LEU A 590 -98.55 91.88 33.79
CA LEU A 590 -99.10 92.43 32.51
C LEU A 590 -98.07 92.99 31.49
N ALA A 591 -98.32 93.16 30.19
CA ALA A 591 -99.14 92.52 29.14
C ALA A 591 -99.24 93.48 27.94
N LYS A 592 -99.60 92.96 26.75
CA LYS A 592 -99.88 93.66 25.46
C LYS A 592 -98.62 94.15 24.74
N LYS A 593 -98.31 93.67 23.51
CA LYS A 593 -99.01 93.80 22.21
C LYS A 593 -99.04 95.23 21.64
N GLY A 594 -98.18 95.46 20.65
CA GLY A 594 -98.65 95.81 19.29
C GLY A 594 -98.43 97.24 18.79
N THR A 595 -97.53 97.36 17.80
CA THR A 595 -97.48 98.29 16.62
C THR A 595 -96.04 98.16 16.08
N LYS A 596 -95.70 97.82 14.83
CA LYS A 596 -96.29 98.02 13.50
C LYS A 596 -96.27 99.48 13.03
N LYS A 597 -95.15 99.91 12.42
CA LYS A 597 -95.14 100.47 11.06
C LYS A 597 -93.72 100.64 10.48
N GLN A 598 -93.66 100.36 9.17
CA GLN A 598 -92.62 100.66 8.17
C GLN A 598 -91.24 100.02 8.40
#